data_AF-A0A5R2N634-F1
#
_entry.id   AF-A0A5R2N634-F1
#
_cell.length_a   1.000
_cell.length_b   1.000
_cell.length_c   1.000
_cell.angle_alpha   90.00
_cell.angle_beta   90.00
_cell.angle_gamma   90.00
#
_symmetry.space_group_name_H-M   'P 1'
#
loop_
_entity.id
_entity.type
_entity.pdbx_description
1 polymer ?
#
loop_
_entity_poly.entity_id
_entity_poly.type
_entity_poly.pdbx_seq_one_letter_code
_entity_poly.pdbx_strand_id
1 'polypeptide(L)'
;GQLSVAHKPRYVDDYKAHAELMAGRFSYPHISFMDAKETAERLGSSAYFGGTRDTGTGHIHPMKLVIGTARVAAQAGAHLFEATPSTGIISAGGKVRVSTPRGTVTAEKCLIAVNAYGGTLEPVSAAHIMPIGSFIGATVPLGSESKVLPGGESVDDSRFVVRYFRKSRDGRLLFGGREVYGVNDPKDIHIHIRRQIAELYPALS
;
A
#
# COMPACT_ATOMS: atom_id res chain seq x y z
N GLY A 1 14.36 3.11 0.57
CA GLY A 1 14.21 3.00 -0.89
C GLY A 1 13.11 2.04 -1.25
N GLN A 2 12.73 2.09 -2.52
CA GLN A 2 11.83 1.15 -3.18
C GLN A 2 12.48 0.62 -4.46
N LEU A 3 12.04 -0.56 -4.90
CA LEU A 3 12.37 -1.17 -6.18
C LEU A 3 11.06 -1.35 -6.94
N SER A 4 11.01 -0.90 -8.19
CA SER A 4 9.90 -1.22 -9.08
C SER A 4 10.45 -2.11 -10.20
N VAL A 5 9.88 -3.31 -10.40
CA VAL A 5 10.54 -4.35 -11.20
C VAL A 5 9.67 -4.89 -12.35
N ALA A 6 10.32 -5.14 -13.49
CA ALA A 6 9.66 -5.54 -14.73
C ALA A 6 9.47 -7.06 -14.81
N HIS A 7 8.21 -7.52 -14.82
CA HIS A 7 7.87 -8.95 -14.90
C HIS A 7 7.89 -9.53 -16.33
N LYS A 8 8.08 -8.70 -17.36
CA LYS A 8 8.23 -9.11 -18.76
C LYS A 8 9.36 -8.31 -19.40
N PRO A 9 10.14 -8.90 -20.34
CA PRO A 9 11.23 -8.21 -21.03
C PRO A 9 10.79 -6.93 -21.73
N ARG A 10 9.61 -6.94 -22.36
CA ARG A 10 9.08 -5.81 -23.13
C ARG A 10 8.84 -4.53 -22.32
N TYR A 11 8.86 -4.60 -20.98
CA TYR A 11 8.68 -3.42 -20.12
C TYR A 11 10.00 -2.80 -19.67
N VAL A 12 11.14 -3.47 -19.89
CA VAL A 12 12.43 -3.04 -19.33
C VAL A 12 12.84 -1.65 -19.85
N ASP A 13 12.63 -1.39 -21.13
CA ASP A 13 12.98 -0.10 -21.75
C ASP A 13 12.15 1.06 -21.17
N ASP A 14 10.87 0.83 -20.82
CA ASP A 14 10.03 1.84 -20.17
C ASP A 14 10.58 2.21 -18.78
N TYR A 15 11.10 1.25 -18.03
CA TYR A 15 11.72 1.49 -16.71
C TYR A 15 13.02 2.28 -16.82
N LYS A 16 13.83 2.00 -17.85
CA LYS A 16 15.04 2.76 -18.13
C LYS A 16 14.71 4.20 -18.52
N ALA A 17 13.79 4.38 -19.47
CA ALA A 17 13.31 5.69 -19.90
C ALA A 17 12.68 6.47 -18.76
N HIS A 18 11.97 5.81 -17.84
CA HIS A 18 11.41 6.45 -16.65
C HIS A 18 12.50 7.03 -15.75
N ALA A 19 13.57 6.27 -15.44
CA ALA A 19 14.67 6.77 -14.63
C ALA A 19 15.37 7.98 -15.29
N GLU A 20 15.62 7.93 -16.60
CA GLU A 20 16.20 9.04 -17.37
C GLU A 20 15.30 10.28 -17.37
N LEU A 21 13.98 10.10 -17.52
CA LEU A 21 13.00 11.18 -17.46
C LEU A 21 12.96 11.84 -16.08
N MET A 22 12.98 11.05 -15.01
CA MET A 22 12.98 11.55 -13.63
C MET A 22 14.23 12.36 -13.32
N ALA A 23 15.41 11.87 -13.73
CA ALA A 23 16.66 12.59 -13.54
C ALA A 23 16.73 13.87 -14.39
N GLY A 24 16.40 13.78 -15.68
CA GLY A 24 16.56 14.89 -16.63
C GLY A 24 15.47 15.94 -16.56
N ARG A 25 14.20 15.54 -16.73
CA ARG A 25 13.07 16.48 -16.83
C ARG A 25 12.60 16.97 -15.47
N PHE A 26 12.59 16.08 -14.47
CA PHE A 26 12.04 16.39 -13.15
C PHE A 26 13.11 16.72 -12.11
N SER A 27 14.40 16.71 -12.48
CA SER A 27 15.51 16.97 -11.56
C SER A 27 15.46 16.09 -10.29
N TYR A 28 15.01 14.83 -10.44
CA TYR A 28 14.92 13.85 -9.36
C TYR A 28 15.95 12.72 -9.60
N PRO A 29 17.21 12.91 -9.16
CA PRO A 29 18.32 12.00 -9.49
C PRO A 29 18.36 10.75 -8.61
N HIS A 30 17.37 10.55 -7.74
CA HIS A 30 17.37 9.46 -6.75
C HIS A 30 16.89 8.11 -7.30
N ILE A 31 16.39 8.10 -8.55
CA ILE A 31 15.93 6.92 -9.28
C ILE A 31 16.98 6.51 -10.29
N SER A 32 17.43 5.26 -10.23
CA SER A 32 18.37 4.65 -11.17
C SER A 32 17.79 3.38 -11.77
N PHE A 33 18.04 3.14 -13.06
CA PHE A 33 17.74 1.86 -13.69
C PHE A 33 18.64 0.74 -13.14
N MET A 34 18.09 -0.46 -13.04
CA MET A 34 18.79 -1.70 -12.72
C MET A 34 18.55 -2.71 -13.83
N ASP A 35 19.62 -3.31 -14.35
CA ASP A 35 19.49 -4.42 -15.29
C ASP A 35 19.00 -5.70 -14.58
N ALA A 36 18.80 -6.78 -15.34
CA ALA A 36 18.34 -8.06 -14.80
C ALA A 36 19.27 -8.63 -13.72
N LYS A 37 20.59 -8.43 -13.85
CA LYS A 37 21.58 -8.96 -12.91
C LYS A 37 21.52 -8.21 -11.58
N GLU A 38 21.58 -6.88 -11.61
CA GLU A 38 21.46 -6.07 -10.39
C GLU A 38 20.09 -6.28 -9.72
N THR A 39 19.02 -6.36 -10.52
CA THR A 39 17.67 -6.65 -10.02
C THR A 39 17.64 -7.99 -9.27
N ALA A 40 18.26 -9.04 -9.84
CA ALA A 40 18.30 -10.36 -9.20
C ALA A 40 19.11 -10.37 -7.90
N GLU A 41 20.25 -9.67 -7.87
CA GLU A 41 21.08 -9.54 -6.66
C GLU A 41 20.33 -8.82 -5.53
N ARG A 42 19.60 -7.74 -5.84
CA ARG A 42 18.85 -6.96 -4.83
C ARG A 42 17.59 -7.65 -4.34
N LEU A 43 16.89 -8.36 -5.22
CA LEU A 43 15.67 -9.10 -4.84
C LEU A 43 16.00 -10.42 -4.14
N GLY A 44 17.13 -11.04 -4.48
CA GLY A 44 17.39 -12.44 -4.19
C GLY A 44 16.52 -13.40 -5.03
N SER A 45 16.13 -12.97 -6.23
CA SER A 45 15.26 -13.73 -7.14
C SER A 45 15.53 -13.36 -8.59
N SER A 46 15.62 -14.34 -9.48
CA SER A 46 15.81 -14.14 -10.93
C SER A 46 14.49 -14.03 -11.71
N ALA A 47 13.36 -13.80 -11.04
CA ALA A 47 12.03 -13.80 -11.65
C ALA A 47 11.68 -12.54 -12.46
N TYR A 48 12.56 -11.53 -12.47
CA TYR A 48 12.34 -10.22 -13.08
C TYR A 48 13.47 -9.86 -14.05
N PHE A 49 13.16 -9.02 -15.04
CA PHE A 49 14.04 -8.74 -16.18
C PHE A 49 14.80 -7.41 -16.08
N GLY A 50 14.62 -6.67 -14.99
CA GLY A 50 15.15 -5.32 -14.78
C GLY A 50 14.19 -4.50 -13.92
N GLY A 51 14.53 -3.24 -13.68
CA GLY A 51 13.67 -2.34 -12.90
C GLY A 51 14.30 -0.99 -12.61
N THR A 52 13.73 -0.28 -11.65
CA THR A 52 14.29 0.95 -11.10
C THR A 52 14.47 0.80 -9.59
N ARG A 53 15.52 1.44 -9.07
CA ARG A 53 15.74 1.62 -7.65
C ARG A 53 15.63 3.09 -7.33
N ASP A 54 14.78 3.39 -6.38
CA ASP A 54 14.59 4.73 -5.89
C ASP A 54 15.06 4.83 -4.44
N THR A 55 16.06 5.68 -4.23
CA THR A 55 16.69 5.93 -2.93
C THR A 55 16.12 7.14 -2.21
N GLY A 56 15.35 7.98 -2.89
CA GLY A 56 14.74 9.19 -2.33
C GLY A 56 13.41 8.91 -1.64
N THR A 57 12.95 7.65 -1.67
CA THR A 57 11.71 7.19 -1.03
C THR A 57 11.97 6.11 0.02
N GLY A 58 10.92 5.75 0.73
CA GLY A 58 10.94 4.67 1.70
C GLY A 58 9.55 4.16 2.02
N HIS A 59 9.50 3.14 2.86
CA HIS A 59 8.26 2.58 3.37
C HIS A 59 8.14 2.86 4.87
N ILE A 60 6.90 3.00 5.31
CA ILE A 60 6.57 3.33 6.70
C ILE A 60 5.83 2.18 7.37
N HIS A 61 5.57 2.31 8.67
CA HIS A 61 4.61 1.47 9.38
C HIS A 61 3.29 2.24 9.50
N PRO A 62 2.29 2.00 8.62
CA PRO A 62 1.11 2.86 8.52
C PRO A 62 0.34 2.97 9.84
N MET A 63 0.16 1.84 10.54
CA MET A 63 -0.54 1.84 11.84
C MET A 63 0.17 2.70 12.90
N LYS A 64 1.52 2.70 12.95
CA LYS A 64 2.27 3.57 13.88
C LYS A 64 2.16 5.04 13.48
N LEU A 65 2.14 5.33 12.18
CA LEU A 65 1.91 6.68 11.70
C LEU A 65 0.52 7.17 12.14
N VAL A 66 -0.54 6.39 11.91
CA VAL A 66 -1.91 6.75 12.31
C VAL A 66 -2.02 6.99 13.81
N ILE A 67 -1.51 6.08 14.64
CA ILE A 67 -1.51 6.22 16.11
C ILE A 67 -0.73 7.47 16.53
N GLY A 68 0.45 7.69 15.94
CA GLY A 68 1.29 8.86 16.23
C GLY A 68 0.60 10.18 15.89
N THR A 69 -0.01 10.25 14.70
CA THR A 69 -0.76 11.42 14.22
C THR A 69 -1.98 11.69 15.10
N ALA A 70 -2.77 10.66 15.43
CA ALA A 70 -3.93 10.80 16.31
C ALA A 70 -3.54 11.36 17.69
N ARG A 71 -2.45 10.84 18.27
CA ARG A 71 -1.92 11.34 19.55
C ARG A 71 -1.54 12.82 19.48
N VAL A 72 -0.80 13.24 18.45
CA VAL A 72 -0.39 14.64 18.30
C VAL A 72 -1.60 15.55 18.04
N ALA A 73 -2.57 15.10 17.25
CA ALA A 73 -3.81 15.85 17.03
C ALA A 73 -4.60 16.06 18.33
N ALA A 74 -4.72 15.03 19.17
CA ALA A 74 -5.36 15.14 20.48
C ALA A 74 -4.62 16.11 21.40
N GLN A 75 -3.28 16.07 21.41
CA GLN A 75 -2.46 17.03 22.17
C GLN A 75 -2.62 18.47 21.68
N ALA A 76 -2.92 18.66 20.39
CA ALA A 76 -3.23 19.97 19.81
C ALA A 76 -4.69 20.42 20.04
N GLY A 77 -5.49 19.66 20.78
CA GLY A 77 -6.88 20.00 21.15
C GLY A 77 -7.95 19.34 20.28
N ALA A 78 -7.61 18.45 19.35
CA ALA A 78 -8.62 17.70 18.61
C ALA A 78 -9.35 16.70 19.52
N HIS A 79 -10.68 16.67 19.47
CA HIS A 79 -11.47 15.68 20.17
C HIS A 79 -11.68 14.45 19.28
N LEU A 80 -11.21 13.29 19.73
CA LEU A 80 -11.29 12.02 19.00
C LEU A 80 -12.39 11.14 19.59
N PHE A 81 -13.35 10.74 18.75
CA PHE A 81 -14.48 9.90 19.15
C PHE A 81 -14.45 8.57 18.37
N GLU A 82 -13.81 7.56 18.96
CA GLU A 82 -13.80 6.21 18.40
C GLU A 82 -15.14 5.49 18.68
N ALA A 83 -15.42 4.40 17.94
CA ALA A 83 -16.67 3.64 18.06
C ALA A 83 -17.95 4.52 18.07
N THR A 84 -17.92 5.59 17.26
CA THR A 84 -18.98 6.60 17.16
C THR A 84 -19.31 6.80 15.67
N PRO A 85 -20.01 5.83 15.03
CA PRO A 85 -20.26 5.90 13.61
C PRO A 85 -21.16 7.10 13.29
N SER A 86 -20.80 7.85 12.25
CA SER A 86 -21.72 8.79 11.62
C SER A 86 -22.82 8.00 10.91
N THR A 87 -24.08 8.40 11.10
CA THR A 87 -25.25 7.77 10.48
C THR A 87 -25.98 8.69 9.50
N GLY A 88 -25.62 9.97 9.45
CA GLY A 88 -26.17 10.92 8.48
C GLY A 88 -25.52 12.29 8.57
N ILE A 89 -25.51 13.00 7.45
CA ILE A 89 -24.95 14.34 7.32
C ILE A 89 -26.00 15.22 6.64
N ILE A 90 -26.35 16.35 7.27
CA ILE A 90 -27.30 17.32 6.72
C ILE A 90 -26.67 18.71 6.78
N SER A 91 -26.75 19.45 5.68
CA SER A 91 -26.41 20.88 5.64
C SER A 91 -27.69 21.71 5.70
N ALA A 92 -27.87 22.50 6.75
CA ALA A 92 -29.05 23.32 6.95
C ALA A 92 -28.71 24.60 7.72
N GLY A 93 -29.26 25.74 7.29
CA GLY A 93 -29.08 27.03 7.98
C GLY A 93 -27.62 27.47 8.10
N GLY A 94 -26.79 27.17 7.09
CA GLY A 94 -25.36 27.54 7.06
C GLY A 94 -24.46 26.69 7.98
N LYS A 95 -24.97 25.59 8.54
CA LYS A 95 -24.20 24.65 9.36
C LYS A 95 -24.34 23.22 8.85
N VAL A 96 -23.38 22.37 9.21
CA VAL A 96 -23.44 20.94 8.99
C VAL A 96 -23.77 20.23 10.29
N ARG A 97 -24.71 19.29 10.22
CA ARG A 97 -25.15 18.47 11.33
C ARG A 97 -24.86 17.01 11.01
N VAL A 98 -24.12 16.35 11.91
CA VAL A 98 -23.75 14.94 11.81
C VAL A 98 -24.48 14.16 12.88
N SER A 99 -25.27 13.18 12.47
CA SER A 99 -25.99 12.28 13.36
C SER A 99 -25.13 11.08 13.74
N THR A 100 -25.26 10.61 14.97
CA THR A 100 -24.63 9.39 15.49
C THR A 100 -25.67 8.61 16.31
N PRO A 101 -25.43 7.34 16.67
CA PRO A 101 -26.35 6.59 17.53
C PRO A 101 -26.58 7.20 18.92
N ARG A 102 -25.69 8.09 19.38
CA ARG A 102 -25.72 8.66 20.73
C ARG A 102 -26.02 10.16 20.76
N GLY A 103 -26.39 10.75 19.63
CA GLY A 103 -26.68 12.18 19.52
C GLY A 103 -26.06 12.81 18.29
N THR A 104 -25.93 14.12 18.33
CA THR A 104 -25.67 14.93 17.14
C THR A 104 -24.54 15.92 17.37
N VAL A 105 -23.67 16.05 16.38
CA VAL A 105 -22.60 17.07 16.34
C VAL A 105 -22.99 18.15 15.33
N THR A 106 -22.86 19.42 15.70
CA THR A 106 -23.07 20.56 14.79
C THR A 106 -21.75 21.29 14.58
N ALA A 107 -21.40 21.57 13.33
CA ALA A 107 -20.17 22.25 12.94
C ALA A 107 -20.43 23.23 11.78
N GLU A 108 -19.52 24.18 11.56
CA GLU A 108 -19.58 25.07 10.39
C GLU A 108 -19.19 24.36 9.10
N LYS A 109 -18.27 23.39 9.18
CA LYS A 109 -17.77 22.61 8.05
C LYS A 109 -17.67 21.13 8.43
N CYS A 110 -17.78 20.26 7.43
CA CYS A 110 -17.57 18.82 7.57
C CYS A 110 -16.65 18.32 6.45
N LEU A 111 -15.61 17.58 6.83
CA LEU A 111 -14.74 16.86 5.90
C LEU A 111 -15.08 15.37 5.98
N ILE A 112 -15.42 14.79 4.84
CA ILE A 112 -15.75 13.36 4.73
C ILE A 112 -14.48 12.61 4.34
N ALA A 113 -13.92 11.86 5.29
CA ALA A 113 -12.63 11.17 5.14
C ALA A 113 -12.73 9.65 5.41
N VAL A 114 -13.79 9.03 4.90
CA VAL A 114 -14.15 7.63 5.16
C VAL A 114 -13.77 6.66 4.02
N ASN A 115 -13.26 7.18 2.90
CA ASN A 115 -12.95 6.41 1.69
C ASN A 115 -14.11 5.46 1.33
N ALA A 116 -13.82 4.23 0.90
CA ALA A 116 -14.82 3.22 0.53
C ALA A 116 -15.70 2.71 1.70
N TYR A 117 -15.44 3.15 2.94
CA TYR A 117 -16.21 2.75 4.12
C TYR A 117 -17.34 3.73 4.46
N GLY A 118 -17.57 4.76 3.63
CA GLY A 118 -18.60 5.77 3.86
C GLY A 118 -20.04 5.30 3.66
N GLY A 119 -20.25 4.14 3.03
CA GLY A 119 -21.59 3.66 2.69
C GLY A 119 -22.38 4.72 1.92
N THR A 120 -23.54 5.11 2.45
CA THR A 120 -24.42 6.12 1.86
C THR A 120 -24.37 7.49 2.56
N LEU A 121 -23.35 7.75 3.39
CA LEU A 121 -23.21 9.02 4.12
C LEU A 121 -23.17 10.25 3.22
N GLU A 122 -22.57 10.09 2.03
CA GLU A 122 -22.58 11.10 0.97
C GLU A 122 -22.77 10.36 -0.36
N PRO A 123 -24.02 10.24 -0.85
CA PRO A 123 -24.36 9.39 -1.99
C PRO A 123 -23.64 9.77 -3.29
N VAL A 124 -23.31 11.05 -3.50
CA VAL A 124 -22.69 11.51 -4.75
C VAL A 124 -21.27 10.96 -4.86
N SER A 125 -20.46 11.10 -3.81
CA SER A 125 -19.10 10.55 -3.74
C SER A 125 -19.13 9.02 -3.73
N ALA A 126 -20.05 8.42 -2.96
CA ALA A 126 -20.17 6.97 -2.87
C ALA A 126 -20.43 6.30 -4.23
N ALA A 127 -21.19 6.95 -5.13
CA ALA A 127 -21.46 6.45 -6.47
C ALA A 127 -20.20 6.33 -7.37
N HIS A 128 -19.09 6.97 -6.98
CA HIS A 128 -17.83 6.97 -7.72
C HIS A 128 -16.73 6.12 -7.05
N ILE A 129 -17.06 5.38 -5.98
CA ILE A 129 -16.09 4.60 -5.21
C ILE A 129 -16.42 3.11 -5.32
N MET A 130 -15.48 2.32 -5.85
CA MET A 130 -15.55 0.87 -5.85
C MET A 130 -14.67 0.30 -4.73
N PRO A 131 -15.23 -0.40 -3.73
CA PRO A 131 -14.44 -1.05 -2.69
C PRO A 131 -13.68 -2.26 -3.27
N ILE A 132 -12.35 -2.25 -3.14
CA ILE A 132 -11.48 -3.35 -3.55
C ILE A 132 -10.81 -3.91 -2.30
N GLY A 133 -11.00 -5.21 -2.04
CA GLY A 133 -10.30 -5.91 -0.96
C GLY A 133 -8.89 -6.28 -1.42
N SER A 134 -7.86 -5.86 -0.69
CA SER A 134 -6.48 -6.31 -0.87
C SER A 134 -6.01 -7.11 0.34
N PHE A 135 -5.22 -8.15 0.11
CA PHE A 135 -4.79 -9.08 1.14
C PHE A 135 -3.26 -9.20 1.16
N ILE A 136 -2.70 -9.24 2.36
CA ILE A 136 -1.27 -9.38 2.61
C ILE A 136 -1.05 -10.66 3.40
N GLY A 137 -0.20 -11.55 2.88
CA GLY A 137 0.35 -12.66 3.64
C GLY A 137 1.62 -12.25 4.38
N ALA A 138 1.88 -12.88 5.51
CA ALA A 138 3.13 -12.73 6.25
C ALA A 138 3.76 -14.10 6.49
N THR A 139 5.04 -14.24 6.17
CA THR A 139 5.78 -15.46 6.50
C THR A 139 6.07 -15.52 8.02
N VAL A 140 6.63 -16.65 8.47
CA VAL A 140 7.44 -16.65 9.70
C VAL A 140 8.64 -15.71 9.54
N PRO A 141 9.23 -15.21 10.64
CA PRO A 141 10.48 -14.45 10.57
C PRO A 141 11.54 -15.21 9.78
N LEU A 142 12.11 -14.57 8.77
CA LEU A 142 13.22 -15.12 8.00
C LEU A 142 14.52 -14.89 8.78
N GLY A 143 15.40 -15.89 8.80
CA GLY A 143 16.72 -15.79 9.45
C GLY A 143 17.61 -14.72 8.78
N SER A 144 18.64 -14.27 9.50
CA SER A 144 19.62 -13.26 9.02
C SER A 144 20.26 -13.65 7.69
N GLU A 145 20.49 -14.95 7.48
CA GLU A 145 21.13 -15.50 6.28
C GLU A 145 20.17 -15.58 5.08
N SER A 146 18.92 -15.16 5.24
CA SER A 146 17.94 -15.20 4.16
C SER A 146 18.35 -14.28 3.02
N LYS A 147 18.45 -14.87 1.82
CA LYS A 147 18.65 -14.12 0.58
C LYS A 147 17.41 -13.37 0.11
N VAL A 148 16.29 -13.45 0.83
CA VAL A 148 15.05 -12.75 0.46
C VAL A 148 15.21 -11.26 0.73
N LEU A 149 15.22 -10.48 -0.35
CA LEU A 149 15.24 -9.02 -0.33
C LEU A 149 16.30 -8.46 0.64
N PRO A 150 17.59 -8.81 0.46
CA PRO A 150 18.66 -8.54 1.43
C PRO A 150 18.75 -7.07 1.83
N GLY A 151 18.53 -6.14 0.89
CA GLY A 151 18.59 -4.69 1.13
C GLY A 151 17.38 -4.09 1.88
N GLY A 152 16.29 -4.85 2.04
CA GLY A 152 15.12 -4.43 2.82
C GLY A 152 14.30 -3.29 2.19
N GLU A 153 14.53 -2.95 0.93
CA GLU A 153 13.65 -2.07 0.16
C GLU A 153 12.21 -2.62 0.10
N SER A 154 11.23 -1.75 -0.17
CA SER A 154 9.91 -2.22 -0.64
C SER A 154 9.97 -2.52 -2.12
N VAL A 155 9.15 -3.44 -2.59
CA VAL A 155 9.10 -3.84 -4.00
C VAL A 155 7.67 -3.77 -4.50
N ASP A 156 7.49 -3.26 -5.72
CA ASP A 156 6.31 -3.43 -6.56
C ASP A 156 6.73 -3.97 -7.94
N ASP A 157 5.80 -4.54 -8.69
CA ASP A 157 6.08 -5.03 -10.03
C ASP A 157 5.10 -4.55 -11.11
N SER A 158 5.48 -4.74 -12.38
CA SER A 158 4.70 -4.27 -13.52
C SER A 158 3.43 -5.08 -13.84
N ARG A 159 2.96 -5.97 -12.96
CA ARG A 159 1.72 -6.72 -13.20
C ARG A 159 0.50 -5.82 -12.97
N PHE A 160 -0.59 -6.08 -13.70
CA PHE A 160 -1.85 -5.37 -13.47
C PHE A 160 -2.39 -5.62 -12.07
N VAL A 161 -2.45 -6.89 -11.66
CA VAL A 161 -2.57 -7.26 -10.24
C VAL A 161 -1.15 -7.26 -9.69
N VAL A 162 -0.72 -6.08 -9.23
CA VAL A 162 0.63 -5.82 -8.75
C VAL A 162 0.99 -6.79 -7.63
N ARG A 163 2.18 -7.38 -7.71
CA ARG A 163 2.80 -8.02 -6.54
C ARG A 163 3.62 -6.96 -5.84
N TYR A 164 3.35 -6.78 -4.56
CA TYR A 164 4.09 -5.84 -3.72
C TYR A 164 4.54 -6.52 -2.45
N PHE A 165 5.79 -6.31 -2.07
CA PHE A 165 6.35 -7.01 -0.92
C PHE A 165 7.48 -6.24 -0.26
N ARG A 166 7.67 -6.49 1.02
CA ARG A 166 8.76 -5.92 1.82
C ARG A 166 9.01 -6.77 3.05
N LYS A 167 10.17 -6.60 3.68
CA LYS A 167 10.41 -7.19 5.01
C LYS A 167 9.82 -6.30 6.11
N SER A 168 9.14 -6.92 7.07
CA SER A 168 8.82 -6.29 8.35
C SER A 168 10.08 -6.13 9.20
N ARG A 169 9.99 -5.32 10.26
CA ARG A 169 11.12 -5.10 11.19
C ARG A 169 11.57 -6.37 11.90
N ASP A 170 10.65 -7.30 12.17
CA ASP A 170 10.93 -8.61 12.76
C ASP A 170 11.33 -9.67 11.73
N GLY A 171 11.61 -9.29 10.49
CA GLY A 171 12.21 -10.17 9.48
C GLY A 171 11.22 -11.02 8.68
N ARG A 172 9.90 -10.80 8.79
CA ARG A 172 8.91 -11.51 7.96
C ARG A 172 8.85 -10.89 6.57
N LEU A 173 8.65 -11.70 5.55
CA LEU A 173 8.23 -11.20 4.25
C LEU A 173 6.73 -10.91 4.31
N LEU A 174 6.36 -9.63 4.15
CA LEU A 174 4.99 -9.20 3.89
C LEU A 174 4.78 -9.19 2.39
N PHE A 175 3.75 -9.88 1.90
CA PHE A 175 3.52 -10.10 0.48
C PHE A 175 2.05 -9.88 0.12
N GLY A 176 1.79 -8.90 -0.73
CA GLY A 176 0.52 -8.69 -1.41
C GLY A 176 0.62 -9.00 -2.90
N GLY A 177 -0.49 -9.42 -3.50
CA GLY A 177 -0.50 -9.85 -4.90
C GLY A 177 -1.85 -10.35 -5.38
N ARG A 178 -2.92 -9.99 -4.66
CA ARG A 178 -4.28 -10.38 -4.98
C ARG A 178 -5.27 -9.32 -4.53
N GLU A 179 -6.25 -9.10 -5.39
CA GLU A 179 -7.43 -8.29 -5.13
C GLU A 179 -8.67 -9.19 -5.16
N VAL A 180 -9.66 -8.84 -4.36
CA VAL A 180 -10.99 -9.44 -4.40
C VAL A 180 -11.96 -8.33 -4.75
N TYR A 181 -12.60 -8.50 -5.90
CA TYR A 181 -13.70 -7.66 -6.35
C TYR A 181 -15.00 -8.22 -5.74
N GLY A 182 -15.22 -7.94 -4.45
CA GLY A 182 -16.38 -8.43 -3.71
C GLY A 182 -16.22 -8.32 -2.20
N VAL A 183 -17.34 -8.36 -1.47
CA VAL A 183 -17.41 -8.18 0.00
C VAL A 183 -17.01 -9.45 0.78
N ASN A 184 -16.85 -10.59 0.09
CA ASN A 184 -16.61 -11.89 0.72
C ASN A 184 -15.11 -12.17 0.92
N ASP A 185 -14.76 -12.64 2.12
CA ASP A 185 -13.42 -13.13 2.45
C ASP A 185 -13.16 -14.50 1.79
N PRO A 186 -12.26 -14.62 0.81
CA PRO A 186 -11.97 -15.90 0.18
C PRO A 186 -11.13 -16.74 1.14
N LYS A 187 -11.71 -17.82 1.68
CA LYS A 187 -11.02 -18.78 2.56
C LYS A 187 -9.70 -19.31 1.97
N ASP A 188 -9.59 -19.34 0.64
CA ASP A 188 -8.45 -19.90 -0.09
C ASP A 188 -7.40 -18.86 -0.52
N ILE A 189 -7.46 -17.62 0.01
CA ILE A 189 -6.50 -16.57 -0.35
C ILE A 189 -5.06 -16.95 0.00
N HIS A 190 -4.87 -17.66 1.12
CA HIS A 190 -3.58 -18.11 1.61
C HIS A 190 -2.88 -19.06 0.61
N ILE A 191 -3.62 -19.93 -0.09
CA ILE A 191 -3.08 -20.85 -1.11
C ILE A 191 -2.42 -20.07 -2.24
N HIS A 192 -3.09 -19.00 -2.70
CA HIS A 192 -2.65 -18.21 -3.83
C HIS A 192 -1.44 -17.35 -3.48
N ILE A 193 -1.46 -16.71 -2.30
CA ILE A 193 -0.33 -15.91 -1.82
C ILE A 193 0.90 -16.81 -1.62
N ARG A 194 0.74 -18.00 -1.01
CA ARG A 194 1.86 -18.95 -0.85
C ARG A 194 2.45 -19.37 -2.19
N ARG A 195 1.61 -19.66 -3.19
CA ARG A 195 2.08 -19.98 -4.55
C ARG A 195 2.89 -18.84 -5.17
N GLN A 196 2.39 -17.60 -5.09
CA GLN A 196 3.09 -16.42 -5.62
C GLN A 196 4.42 -16.15 -4.91
N ILE A 197 4.47 -16.36 -3.59
CA ILE A 197 5.71 -16.29 -2.82
C ILE A 197 6.69 -17.36 -3.32
N ALA A 198 6.26 -18.62 -3.46
CA ALA A 198 7.12 -19.71 -3.91
C ALA A 198 7.62 -19.55 -5.36
N GLU A 199 6.82 -18.92 -6.24
CA GLU A 199 7.25 -18.55 -7.60
C GLU A 199 8.44 -17.57 -7.59
N LEU A 200 8.49 -16.65 -6.62
CA LEU A 200 9.57 -15.67 -6.50
C LEU A 200 10.74 -16.20 -5.64
N TYR A 201 10.41 -16.95 -4.60
CA TYR A 201 11.32 -17.45 -3.58
C TYR A 201 11.06 -18.93 -3.32
N PRO A 202 11.57 -19.84 -4.17
CA PRO A 202 11.31 -21.28 -4.04
C PRO A 202 11.72 -21.87 -2.68
N ALA A 203 12.70 -21.28 -1.99
CA ALA A 203 13.13 -21.72 -0.65
C ALA A 203 12.09 -21.46 0.47
N LEU A 204 11.00 -20.75 0.17
CA LEU A 204 9.91 -20.46 1.12
C LEU A 204 8.65 -21.33 0.89
N SER A 205 8.73 -22.32 0.00
CA SER A 205 7.60 -23.19 -0.38
C SER A 205 7.14 -24.09 0.75
#